data_AF-A0A350XQW8-F1
#
_entry.id   AF-A0A350XQW8-F1
#
_cell.length_a   1.000
_cell.length_b   1.000
_cell.length_c   1.000
_cell.angle_alpha   90.00
_cell.angle_beta   90.00
_cell.angle_gamma   90.00
#
_symmetry.space_group_name_H-M   'P 1'
#
loop_
_entity.id
_entity.type
_entity.pdbx_description
1 polymer ?
#
loop_
_entity_poly.entity_id
_entity_poly.type
_entity_poly.pdbx_seq_one_letter_code
_entity_poly.pdbx_strand_id
1 'polypeptide(L)' 'RDWYRLGGWCLDADGRCTACGTHCAGVFDPDGPGTWGPRRLPVRLSG' A
#
# COMPACT_ATOMS: atom_id res chain seq x y z
N ARG A 1 3.17 -10.38 20.12
CA ARG A 1 4.07 -10.00 18.99
C ARG A 1 3.50 -8.71 18.44
N ASP A 2 4.19 -7.62 18.70
CA ASP A 2 3.63 -6.29 18.49
C ASP A 2 3.94 -5.82 17.08
N TRP A 3 2.89 -5.92 16.27
CA TRP A 3 2.55 -5.17 15.06
C TRP A 3 3.55 -4.12 14.58
N TYR A 4 4.09 -4.31 13.36
CA TYR A 4 4.80 -3.25 12.64
C TYR A 4 3.81 -2.40 11.84
N ARG A 5 3.86 -1.09 12.04
CA ARG A 5 3.24 -0.13 11.12
C ARG A 5 4.19 0.06 9.94
N LEU A 6 3.66 0.01 8.72
CA LEU A 6 4.40 0.46 7.54
C LEU A 6 4.79 1.92 7.74
N GLY A 7 6.10 2.20 7.73
CA GLY A 7 6.64 3.54 8.00
C GLY A 7 6.45 4.51 6.83
N GLY A 8 6.55 4.02 5.59
CA GLY A 8 6.34 4.81 4.38
C GLY A 8 6.05 3.92 3.17
N TRP A 9 5.37 4.49 2.18
CA TRP A 9 4.97 3.79 0.95
C TRP A 9 5.98 3.95 -0.18
N CYS A 10 6.70 5.07 -0.22
CA CYS A 10 7.71 5.38 -1.24
C CYS A 10 7.18 5.33 -2.68
N LEU A 11 5.88 5.62 -2.84
CA LEU A 11 5.21 5.79 -4.12
C LEU A 11 4.65 7.20 -4.22
N ASP A 12 4.68 7.79 -5.42
CA ASP A 12 3.94 9.02 -5.73
C ASP A 12 2.46 8.72 -6.00
N ALA A 13 1.68 9.78 -6.30
CA ALA A 13 0.25 9.69 -6.56
C ALA A 13 -0.09 8.85 -7.81
N ASP A 14 0.87 8.67 -8.72
CA ASP A 14 0.73 7.85 -9.93
C ASP A 14 1.22 6.40 -9.72
N GLY A 15 1.57 6.03 -8.49
CA GLY A 15 2.05 4.69 -8.16
C GLY A 15 3.50 4.41 -8.61
N ARG A 16 4.32 5.44 -8.82
CA ARG A 16 5.73 5.30 -9.20
C ARG A 16 6.64 5.38 -7.99
N CYS A 17 7.71 4.58 -8.02
CA CYS A 17 8.75 4.63 -7.00
C CYS A 17 9.37 6.03 -6.92
N THR A 18 9.38 6.65 -5.73
CA THR A 18 9.97 7.97 -5.52
C THR A 18 11.49 8.01 -5.65
N ALA A 19 12.16 6.85 -5.67
CA ALA A 19 13.61 6.75 -5.80
C ALA A 19 14.09 6.47 -7.24
N CYS A 20 13.35 5.67 -8.03
CA CYS A 20 13.77 5.27 -9.38
C CYS A 20 12.74 5.50 -10.48
N GLY A 21 11.51 5.91 -10.16
CA GLY A 21 10.46 6.24 -11.13
C GLY A 21 9.75 5.04 -11.77
N THR A 22 10.17 3.81 -11.47
CA THR A 22 9.50 2.59 -11.95
C THR A 22 8.06 2.55 -11.45
N HIS A 23 7.13 2.30 -12.37
CA HIS A 23 5.71 2.17 -12.06
C HIS A 23 5.42 0.82 -11.40
N CYS A 24 4.81 0.84 -10.22
CA CYS A 24 4.34 -0.36 -9.54
C CYS A 24 2.95 -0.73 -10.08
N ALA A 25 2.77 -1.98 -10.52
CA ALA A 25 1.46 -2.45 -10.93
C ALA A 25 0.51 -2.54 -9.71
N GLY A 26 -0.65 -1.90 -9.80
CA GLY A 26 -1.65 -1.89 -8.73
C GLY A 26 -2.67 -0.76 -8.91
N VAL A 27 -3.70 -0.75 -8.06
CA VAL A 27 -4.60 0.39 -7.89
C VAL A 27 -4.23 1.05 -6.58
N PHE A 28 -3.74 2.28 -6.65
CA PHE A 28 -3.36 3.08 -5.50
C PHE A 28 -4.35 4.22 -5.32
N ASP A 29 -4.64 4.54 -4.07
CA ASP A 29 -5.40 5.75 -3.73
C ASP A 29 -4.47 6.96 -3.87
N PRO A 30 -4.81 7.97 -4.69
CA PRO A 30 -3.98 9.16 -4.87
C PRO A 30 -3.82 9.98 -3.59
N ASP A 31 -4.77 9.87 -2.63
CA ASP A 31 -4.69 10.52 -1.32
C ASP A 31 -3.74 9.79 -0.35
N GLY A 32 -3.15 8.67 -0.79
CA GLY A 32 -2.17 7.88 -0.06
C GLY A 32 -2.82 6.76 0.77
N PRO A 33 -2.17 6.29 1.85
CA PRO A 33 -2.50 5.00 2.46
C PRO A 33 -3.72 4.96 3.38
N GLY A 34 -4.44 6.07 3.48
CA GLY A 34 -5.61 6.21 4.35
C GLY A 34 -5.33 5.89 5.82
N THR A 35 -6.37 5.44 6.53
CA THR A 35 -6.37 5.19 7.98
C THR A 35 -6.51 3.72 8.36
N TRP A 36 -6.31 2.81 7.40
CA TRP A 36 -6.53 1.37 7.58
C TRP A 36 -5.72 0.77 8.74
N GLY A 37 -4.50 1.26 8.96
CA GLY A 37 -3.65 0.84 10.08
C GLY A 37 -3.27 -0.65 10.00
N PRO A 38 -2.85 -1.27 11.12
CA PRO A 38 -2.41 -2.67 11.16
C PRO A 38 -3.61 -3.66 11.19
N ARG A 39 -4.66 -3.39 10.41
CA ARG A 39 -5.83 -4.26 10.28
C ARG A 39 -5.64 -5.29 9.17
N ARG A 40 -6.16 -6.50 9.36
CA ARG A 40 -6.17 -7.55 8.34
C ARG A 40 -7.56 -7.65 7.74
N LEU A 41 -7.66 -7.72 6.40
CA LEU A 41 -8.88 -8.07 5.71
C LEU A 41 -8.78 -9.53 5.25
N PRO A 42 -9.68 -10.44 5.68
CA PRO A 42 -9.66 -11.81 5.21
C PRO A 42 -10.03 -11.88 3.72
N VAL A 43 -9.21 -12.57 2.93
CA VAL A 43 -9.51 -12.88 1.53
C VAL A 43 -10.32 -14.18 1.50
N ARG A 44 -11.51 -14.16 0.90
CA ARG A 44 -12.24 -15.38 0.59
C ARG A 44 -11.92 -15.80 -0.84
N LEU A 45 -11.32 -16.98 -1.00
CA LEU A 45 -11.14 -17.59 -2.30
C LEU A 45 -12.38 -18.45 -2.59
N SER A 46 -13.10 -18.16 -3.66
CA SER A 46 -14.15 -19.05 -4.18
C SER A 46 -13.48 -20.09 -5.08
N GLY A 47 -13.67 -21.37 -4.75
CA GLY A 47 -13.32 -22.50 -5.63
C GLY A 47 -14.47 -22.86 -6.56
#